data_AF-A0A1G6VU72-F1
#
_entry.id   AF-A0A1G6VU72-F1
#
_cell.length_a   1.000
_cell.length_b   1.000
_cell.length_c   1.000
_cell.angle_alpha   90.00
_cell.angle_beta   90.00
_cell.angle_gamma   90.00
#
_symmetry.space_group_name_H-M   'P 1'
#
loop_
_entity.id
_entity.type
_entity.pdbx_description
1 polymer ?
#
loop_
_entity_poly.entity_id
_entity_poly.type
_entity_poly.pdbx_seq_one_letter_code
_entity_poly.pdbx_strand_id
1 'polypeptide(L)'
;MRNHSGIGRLLAQIPNPEPAEPPGAEKIVELIANVKWGAGVALILGFLIGLMVWAGGRWVDHHRAGRVGLIMMLCALAGGMLYAIGWQLISHFSGTK
;
A
#
# COMPACT_ATOMS: atom_id res chain seq x y z
N MET A 1 -31.37 15.90 39.59
CA MET A 1 -29.95 15.53 39.69
C MET A 1 -29.84 14.03 39.45
N ARG A 2 -29.62 13.61 38.20
CA ARG A 2 -29.73 12.21 37.76
C ARG A 2 -28.30 11.61 37.75
N ASN A 3 -28.07 10.57 38.55
CA ASN A 3 -26.79 9.89 38.69
C ASN A 3 -26.36 9.23 37.36
N HIS A 4 -25.38 9.80 36.68
CA HIS A 4 -24.78 9.26 35.44
C HIS A 4 -23.57 8.35 35.71
N SER A 5 -23.29 7.96 36.96
CA SER A 5 -22.05 7.29 37.38
C SER A 5 -22.06 5.75 37.35
N GLY A 6 -23.18 5.12 36.99
CA GLY A 6 -23.29 3.64 36.95
C GLY A 6 -22.55 2.99 35.78
N ILE A 7 -22.61 3.61 34.59
CA ILE A 7 -22.08 3.03 33.35
C ILE A 7 -20.54 3.01 33.36
N GLY A 8 -19.90 4.07 33.87
CA GLY A 8 -18.43 4.15 33.95
C GLY A 8 -17.81 3.07 34.84
N ARG A 9 -18.50 2.66 35.92
CA ARG A 9 -18.06 1.54 36.77
C ARG A 9 -18.23 0.18 36.09
N LEU A 10 -19.29 0.00 35.31
CA LEU A 10 -19.52 -1.22 34.54
C LEU A 10 -18.48 -1.38 33.42
N LEU A 11 -18.12 -0.29 32.73
CA LEU A 11 -17.08 -0.31 31.69
C LEU A 11 -15.68 -0.57 32.28
N ALA A 12 -15.37 -0.05 33.47
CA ALA A 12 -14.10 -0.30 34.16
C ALA A 12 -13.95 -1.74 34.70
N GLN A 13 -15.06 -2.47 34.83
CA GLN A 13 -15.05 -3.87 35.26
C GLN A 13 -14.92 -4.87 34.11
N ILE A 14 -15.07 -4.44 32.86
CA ILE A 14 -14.78 -5.28 31.70
C ILE A 14 -13.26 -5.29 31.55
N PRO A 15 -12.58 -6.43 31.80
CA PRO A 15 -11.17 -6.53 31.50
C PRO A 15 -11.02 -6.31 29.99
N ASN A 16 -10.38 -5.21 29.60
CA ASN A 16 -9.93 -5.06 28.22
C ASN A 16 -8.58 -5.76 28.14
N PRO A 17 -8.51 -6.99 27.60
CA PRO A 17 -7.22 -7.64 27.41
C PRO A 17 -6.35 -6.72 26.55
N GLU A 18 -5.05 -6.68 26.85
CA GLU A 18 -4.11 -6.04 25.94
C GLU A 18 -4.25 -6.68 24.56
N PRO A 19 -4.18 -5.90 23.46
CA PRO A 19 -4.23 -6.44 22.11
C PRO A 19 -3.16 -7.53 21.94
N ALA A 20 -3.55 -8.80 22.06
CA ALA A 20 -2.70 -9.94 21.81
C ALA A 20 -2.74 -10.23 20.33
N GLU A 21 -1.58 -10.32 19.69
CA GLU A 21 -1.50 -10.69 18.28
C GLU A 21 -2.15 -12.07 18.07
N PRO A 22 -3.09 -12.21 17.12
CA PRO A 22 -3.73 -13.50 16.88
C PRO A 22 -2.69 -14.53 16.43
N PRO A 23 -2.85 -15.81 16.80
CA PRO A 23 -1.89 -16.86 16.44
C PRO A 23 -1.70 -16.89 14.91
N GLY A 24 -0.44 -16.81 14.46
CA GLY A 24 -0.08 -16.73 13.04
C GLY A 24 0.11 -15.31 12.48
N ALA A 25 -0.12 -14.26 13.28
CA ALA A 25 0.07 -12.87 12.87
C ALA A 25 1.46 -12.58 12.30
N GLU A 26 2.52 -13.15 12.88
CA GLU A 26 3.91 -13.00 12.42
C GLU A 26 4.06 -13.33 10.92
N LYS A 27 3.46 -14.44 10.46
CA LYS A 27 3.57 -14.90 9.06
C LYS A 27 2.76 -14.02 8.12
N ILE A 28 1.64 -13.48 8.61
CA ILE A 28 0.83 -12.53 7.86
C ILE A 28 1.60 -11.22 7.69
N VAL A 29 2.19 -10.69 8.76
CA VAL A 29 3.00 -9.46 8.73
C VAL A 29 4.22 -9.63 7.84
N GLU A 30 4.92 -10.77 7.93
CA GLU A 30 6.07 -11.10 7.07
C GLU A 30 5.67 -11.16 5.59
N LEU A 31 4.56 -11.83 5.26
CA LEU A 31 4.04 -11.89 3.90
C LEU A 31 3.72 -10.49 3.37
N ILE A 32 3.00 -9.68 4.16
CA ILE A 32 2.64 -8.31 3.76
C ILE A 32 3.90 -7.46 3.54
N ALA A 33 4.92 -7.59 4.39
CA ALA A 33 6.18 -6.88 4.24
C ALA A 33 6.89 -7.25 2.94
N ASN A 34 6.95 -8.54 2.60
CA ASN A 34 7.53 -9.03 1.36
C ASN A 34 6.74 -8.56 0.12
N VAL A 35 5.41 -8.60 0.18
CA VAL A 35 4.54 -8.09 -0.90
C VAL A 35 4.73 -6.60 -1.12
N LYS A 36 4.78 -5.81 -0.03
CA LYS A 36 5.04 -4.37 -0.09
C LYS A 36 6.37 -4.09 -0.78
N TRP A 37 7.44 -4.74 -0.35
CA TRP A 37 8.75 -4.59 -0.97
C TRP A 37 8.74 -5.00 -2.46
N GLY A 38 8.15 -6.16 -2.77
CA GLY A 38 8.03 -6.65 -4.15
C GLY A 38 7.24 -5.71 -5.05
N ALA A 39 6.14 -5.13 -4.57
CA ALA A 39 5.35 -4.15 -5.30
C ALA A 39 6.16 -2.88 -5.59
N GLY A 40 6.94 -2.38 -4.62
CA GLY A 40 7.82 -1.23 -4.83
C GLY A 40 8.86 -1.48 -5.92
N VAL A 41 9.52 -2.65 -5.89
CA VAL A 41 10.50 -3.04 -6.92
C VAL A 41 9.84 -3.21 -8.29
N ALA A 42 8.68 -3.86 -8.35
CA ALA A 42 7.95 -4.07 -9.60
C ALA A 42 7.54 -2.76 -10.28
N LEU A 43 7.18 -1.73 -9.51
CA LEU A 43 6.84 -0.41 -10.06
C LEU A 43 8.06 0.27 -10.68
N ILE A 44 9.23 0.21 -10.01
CA ILE A 44 10.49 0.77 -10.54
C ILE A 44 10.88 0.04 -11.82
N LEU A 45 10.87 -1.30 -11.79
CA LEU A 45 11.21 -2.11 -12.95
C LEU A 45 10.23 -1.89 -14.10
N GLY A 46 8.93 -1.82 -13.83
CA GLY A 46 7.91 -1.54 -14.83
C GLY A 46 8.13 -0.20 -15.54
N PHE A 47 8.54 0.84 -14.78
CA PHE A 47 8.89 2.13 -15.36
C PHE A 47 10.15 2.05 -16.23
N LEU A 48 11.24 1.45 -15.72
CA LEU A 48 12.52 1.37 -16.45
C LEU A 48 12.41 0.48 -17.70
N ILE A 49 11.69 -0.64 -17.63
CA ILE A 49 11.40 -1.49 -18.79
C ILE A 49 10.54 -0.71 -19.78
N GLY A 50 9.52 0.00 -19.32
CA GLY A 50 8.72 0.88 -20.17
C GLY A 50 9.56 1.93 -20.89
N LEU A 51 10.53 2.54 -20.18
CA LEU A 51 11.47 3.50 -20.75
C LEU A 51 12.36 2.86 -21.84
N MET A 52 12.91 1.67 -21.58
CA MET A 52 13.68 0.92 -22.58
C MET A 52 12.85 0.57 -23.81
N VAL A 53 11.62 0.08 -23.63
CA VAL A 53 10.70 -0.26 -24.72
C VAL A 53 10.30 1.00 -25.51
N TRP A 54 10.09 2.13 -24.82
CA TRP A 54 9.78 3.39 -25.45
C TRP A 54 10.95 3.92 -26.30
N ALA A 55 12.15 3.94 -25.74
CA ALA A 55 13.36 4.39 -26.42
C ALA A 55 13.70 3.47 -27.62
N GLY A 56 13.67 2.15 -27.40
CA GLY A 56 13.88 1.15 -28.45
C GLY A 56 12.85 1.25 -29.57
N GLY A 57 11.57 1.48 -29.23
CA GLY A 57 10.52 1.67 -30.23
C GLY A 57 10.75 2.89 -31.13
N ARG A 58 11.33 3.98 -30.62
CA ARG A 58 11.71 5.15 -31.44
C ARG A 58 13.00 4.92 -32.21
N TRP A 59 13.92 4.14 -31.66
CA TRP A 59 15.18 3.80 -32.33
C TRP A 59 14.95 2.98 -33.61
N VAL A 60 14.00 2.05 -33.58
CA VAL A 60 13.68 1.18 -34.73
C VAL A 60 12.45 1.63 -35.52
N ASP A 61 12.04 2.90 -35.35
CA ASP A 61 10.85 3.50 -35.98
C ASP A 61 9.54 2.71 -35.79
N HIS A 62 9.47 1.84 -34.78
CA HIS A 62 8.26 1.14 -34.37
C HIS A 62 7.40 2.03 -33.47
N HIS A 63 6.55 2.85 -34.10
CA HIS A 63 5.63 3.74 -33.39
C HIS A 63 4.70 3.02 -32.39
N ARG A 64 4.30 1.77 -32.70
CA ARG A 64 3.47 0.94 -31.80
C ARG A 64 4.24 0.50 -30.55
N ALA A 65 5.49 0.06 -30.69
CA ALA A 65 6.33 -0.35 -29.56
C ALA A 65 6.62 0.85 -28.64
N GLY A 66 6.91 2.02 -29.24
CA GLY A 66 7.07 3.27 -28.51
C GLY A 66 5.85 3.61 -27.64
N ARG A 67 4.63 3.45 -28.18
CA ARG A 67 3.39 3.69 -27.43
C ARG A 67 3.21 2.72 -26.25
N VAL A 68 3.53 1.44 -26.43
CA VAL A 68 3.43 0.44 -25.35
C VAL A 68 4.36 0.82 -24.20
N GLY A 69 5.62 1.18 -24.49
CA GLY A 69 6.56 1.62 -23.46
C GLY A 69 6.07 2.85 -22.68
N LEU A 70 5.46 3.82 -23.37
CA LEU A 70 4.83 4.98 -22.73
C LEU A 70 3.68 4.58 -21.79
N ILE A 71 2.80 3.67 -22.22
CA ILE A 71 1.69 3.19 -21.39
C ILE A 71 2.22 2.48 -20.14
N MET A 72 3.25 1.64 -20.27
CA MET A 72 3.90 0.99 -19.13
C MET A 72 4.46 2.00 -18.12
N MET A 73 5.13 3.05 -18.59
CA MET A 73 5.63 4.13 -17.73
C MET A 73 4.50 4.86 -17.01
N LEU A 74 3.41 5.20 -17.71
CA LEU A 74 2.26 5.88 -17.10
C LEU A 74 1.56 5.00 -16.06
N CYS A 75 1.41 3.70 -16.33
CA CYS A 75 0.87 2.74 -15.37
C CYS A 75 1.77 2.61 -14.14
N ALA A 76 3.09 2.55 -14.31
CA ALA A 76 4.03 2.48 -13.21
C ALA A 76 4.03 3.76 -12.36
N LEU A 77 3.92 4.94 -12.98
CA LEU A 77 3.80 6.21 -12.28
C LEU A 77 2.47 6.30 -11.50
N ALA A 78 1.35 5.95 -12.13
CA ALA A 78 0.05 5.92 -11.46
C ALA A 78 0.04 4.92 -10.30
N GLY A 79 0.58 3.72 -10.51
CA GLY A 79 0.76 2.71 -9.48
C GLY A 79 1.67 3.18 -8.34
N GLY A 80 2.76 3.89 -8.66
CA GLY A 80 3.67 4.50 -7.69
C GLY A 80 3.00 5.57 -6.83
N MET A 81 2.18 6.43 -7.43
CA MET A 81 1.38 7.41 -6.69
C MET A 81 0.41 6.73 -5.73
N LEU A 82 -0.32 5.71 -6.19
CA LEU A 82 -1.22 4.93 -5.33
C LEU A 82 -0.46 4.19 -4.22
N TYR A 83 0.70 3.64 -4.52
CA TYR A 83 1.55 2.96 -3.54
C TYR A 83 2.07 3.92 -2.45
N ALA A 84 2.40 5.15 -2.80
CA ALA A 84 2.82 6.18 -1.84
C ALA A 84 1.66 6.75 -1.01
N ILE A 85 0.55 7.10 -1.66
CA ILE A 85 -0.61 7.74 -1.02
C ILE A 85 -1.44 6.73 -0.21
N GLY A 86 -1.51 5.48 -0.66
CA GLY A 86 -2.34 4.45 -0.03
C GLY A 86 -2.03 4.25 1.45
N TRP A 87 -0.74 4.26 1.82
CA TRP A 87 -0.35 4.18 3.23
C TRP A 87 -0.84 5.39 4.03
N GLN A 88 -0.69 6.60 3.49
CA GLN A 88 -1.12 7.83 4.17
C GLN A 88 -2.64 7.86 4.39
N LEU A 89 -3.42 7.42 3.41
CA LEU A 89 -4.88 7.33 3.53
C LEU A 89 -5.29 6.33 4.61
N ILE A 90 -4.67 5.15 4.64
CA ILE A 90 -4.96 4.13 5.65
C ILE A 90 -4.61 4.66 7.04
N SER A 91 -3.41 5.21 7.24
CA SER A 91 -2.98 5.80 8.52
C SER A 91 -3.91 6.91 9.00
N HIS A 92 -4.39 7.75 8.07
CA HIS A 92 -5.32 8.82 8.40
C HIS A 92 -6.66 8.30 8.93
N PHE A 93 -7.21 7.24 8.32
CA PHE A 93 -8.47 6.64 8.76
C PHE A 93 -8.33 5.70 9.96
N SER A 94 -7.17 5.06 10.15
CA SER A 94 -6.93 4.13 11.26
C SER A 94 -6.52 4.83 12.57
N GLY A 95 -6.40 6.17 12.59
CA GLY A 95 -5.99 6.93 13.78
C GLY A 95 -4.54 6.65 14.23
N THR A 96 -3.78 5.95 13.39
CA THR A 96 -2.38 5.60 13.64
C THR A 96 -1.54 6.76 13.10
N LYS A 97 -0.98 7.56 14.01
CA LYS A 97 -0.17 8.75 13.68
C LYS A 97 1.10 8.37 12.93
#